data_AF-A0A2E1I9U3-F1
#
_entry.id   AF-A0A2E1I9U3-F1
#
_cell.length_a   1.000
_cell.length_b   1.000
_cell.length_c   1.000
_cell.angle_alpha   90.00
_cell.angle_beta   90.00
_cell.angle_gamma   90.00
#
_symmetry.space_group_name_H-M   'P 1'
#
loop_
_entity.id
_entity.type
_entity.pdbx_description
1 polymer ?
#
loop_
_entity_poly.entity_id
_entity_poly.type
_entity_poly.pdbx_seq_one_letter_code
_entity_poly.pdbx_strand_id
1 'polypeptide(L)'
;MMVEDLTRFMQTTGGAQNSVEKALKKWKSKTDKLGIFIIFGCILLGAYSSFPGLQNGLSSASIVPLLFLVGSALMVSEVIENGPEQRTRIATISGIIGPLVAIAGIHSITIQQGDNFHQLLGGASWIAAGTILFSCNAFIFQNENNIGVIRYRAMTRLMGMAIATAWIISNSTESLLIYFLIPILIASLIFSLDLRLGEKERKQKKEFSNRYDSLQLRILEIRATGVVIDQSVSLLKRANEVGWTDFSEGMKLLDSAEDDIERTLSLSNDISDIEQDSEQKVIDSEVIAPRTERPRNAMNQGKRELQLGSLREAEKLFRIAKIRALDIIEHWENAEIAIQNAREAISELTGSDLERMQSLMSAAQDAMDNESPGEAVIIAEAIPGHVENLGEAMSAAISKVEDAKEMLSRTDGLDTTIWNEMLSNATQAMDEGNGSMARGLADSIIREITATEEAKSSMQRALRQRKSLRKRWEGHIQEDEWEERLQEILKDTKNEKWRVALEKMETLTSDLDAINAAKEDAEELLNFIENEWKDTRNKLESSGVGLRDKDRQACESEISKARIALESGDVDSCLKSLGKSDELMERLKRRF
;
A
#
# COMPACT_ATOMS: atom_id res chain seq x y z
N MET A 1 22.08 15.98 -51.88
CA MET A 1 20.62 16.09 -52.09
C MET A 1 20.02 17.37 -51.52
N MET A 2 20.26 17.76 -50.25
CA MET A 2 19.69 18.98 -49.68
C MET A 2 20.21 20.33 -50.26
N VAL A 3 21.38 20.35 -50.92
CA VAL A 3 22.00 21.57 -51.49
C VAL A 3 21.61 21.82 -52.96
N GLU A 4 21.40 20.75 -53.74
CA GLU A 4 20.95 20.84 -55.14
C GLU A 4 19.47 21.19 -55.24
N ASP A 5 18.64 20.72 -54.31
CA ASP A 5 17.24 21.14 -54.22
C ASP A 5 17.13 22.60 -53.75
N LEU A 6 18.02 23.08 -52.87
CA LEU A 6 18.06 24.49 -52.46
C LEU A 6 18.44 25.42 -53.62
N THR A 7 19.36 25.00 -54.49
CA THR A 7 19.80 25.79 -55.65
C THR A 7 18.80 25.75 -56.82
N ARG A 8 18.13 24.61 -57.06
CA ARG A 8 16.99 24.55 -58.01
C ARG A 8 15.78 25.36 -57.51
N PHE A 9 15.50 25.34 -56.21
CA PHE A 9 14.46 26.17 -55.61
C PHE A 9 14.81 27.66 -55.73
N MET A 10 16.06 28.06 -55.44
CA MET A 10 16.51 29.45 -55.61
C MET A 10 16.52 29.94 -57.07
N GLN A 11 16.85 29.07 -58.05
CA GLN A 11 16.82 29.43 -59.47
C GLN A 11 15.39 29.55 -60.03
N THR A 12 14.46 28.70 -59.58
CA THR A 12 13.04 28.79 -59.98
C THR A 12 12.33 29.99 -59.34
N THR A 13 12.66 30.34 -58.09
CA THR A 13 12.16 31.57 -57.45
C THR A 13 12.77 32.83 -58.04
N GLY A 14 14.07 32.83 -58.39
CA GLY A 14 14.74 33.98 -59.00
C GLY A 14 14.23 34.36 -60.40
N GLY A 15 13.84 33.38 -61.22
CA GLY A 15 13.21 33.63 -62.53
C GLY A 15 11.77 34.15 -62.43
N ALA A 16 10.99 33.62 -61.49
CA ALA A 16 9.62 34.08 -61.23
C ALA A 16 9.61 35.52 -60.68
N GLN A 17 10.51 35.84 -59.75
CA GLN A 17 10.62 37.16 -59.13
C GLN A 17 10.98 38.24 -60.15
N ASN A 18 11.87 37.96 -61.11
CA ASN A 18 12.22 38.85 -62.21
C ASN A 18 11.06 39.10 -63.20
N SER A 19 10.21 38.09 -63.44
CA SER A 19 9.04 38.21 -64.32
C SER A 19 7.91 39.03 -63.66
N VAL A 20 7.68 38.82 -62.36
CA VAL A 20 6.73 39.58 -61.53
C VAL A 20 7.19 41.02 -61.37
N GLU A 21 8.50 41.26 -61.17
CA GLU A 21 9.06 42.61 -61.05
C GLU A 21 9.01 43.38 -62.39
N LYS A 22 9.25 42.70 -63.52
CA LYS A 22 9.02 43.28 -64.86
C LYS A 22 7.55 43.58 -65.11
N ALA A 23 6.64 42.70 -64.72
CA ALA A 23 5.20 42.92 -64.84
C ALA A 23 4.72 44.09 -63.96
N LEU A 24 5.21 44.19 -62.73
CA LEU A 24 4.99 45.32 -61.81
C LEU A 24 5.55 46.63 -62.36
N LYS A 25 6.76 46.64 -62.92
CA LYS A 25 7.33 47.85 -63.56
C LYS A 25 6.53 48.28 -64.79
N LYS A 26 6.08 47.32 -65.62
CA LYS A 26 5.25 47.59 -66.81
C LYS A 26 3.85 48.05 -66.44
N TRP A 27 3.26 47.47 -65.39
CA TRP A 27 1.98 47.91 -64.82
C TRP A 27 2.14 49.31 -64.24
N LYS A 28 3.12 49.55 -63.37
CA LYS A 28 3.41 50.87 -62.79
C LYS A 28 3.62 51.93 -63.89
N SER A 29 4.45 51.68 -64.90
CA SER A 29 4.64 52.63 -66.00
C SER A 29 3.36 52.94 -66.81
N LYS A 30 2.48 51.96 -67.05
CA LYS A 30 1.19 52.20 -67.72
C LYS A 30 0.18 52.93 -66.81
N THR A 31 0.16 52.56 -65.54
CA THR A 31 -0.76 53.11 -64.53
C THR A 31 -0.35 54.53 -64.13
N ASP A 32 0.95 54.82 -64.06
CA ASP A 32 1.52 56.17 -63.89
C ASP A 32 1.08 57.07 -65.05
N LYS A 33 1.23 56.63 -66.31
CA LYS A 33 0.87 57.45 -67.48
C LYS A 33 -0.63 57.76 -67.55
N LEU A 34 -1.47 56.74 -67.33
CA LEU A 34 -2.92 56.91 -67.30
C LEU A 34 -3.38 57.70 -66.07
N GLY A 35 -2.79 57.42 -64.90
CA GLY A 35 -3.10 58.08 -63.65
C GLY A 35 -2.73 59.56 -63.66
N ILE A 36 -1.56 59.92 -64.20
CA ILE A 36 -1.16 61.31 -64.43
C ILE A 36 -2.15 62.00 -65.37
N PHE A 37 -2.58 61.35 -66.46
CA PHE A 37 -3.58 61.91 -67.37
C PHE A 37 -4.93 62.16 -66.69
N ILE A 38 -5.37 61.24 -65.82
CA ILE A 38 -6.60 61.38 -65.02
C ILE A 38 -6.45 62.49 -63.99
N ILE A 39 -5.32 62.60 -63.29
CA ILE A 39 -5.03 63.67 -62.32
C ILE A 39 -5.09 65.04 -63.00
N PHE A 40 -4.39 65.21 -64.12
CA PHE A 40 -4.46 66.46 -64.90
C PHE A 40 -5.87 66.74 -65.43
N GLY A 41 -6.58 65.71 -65.88
CA GLY A 41 -7.98 65.82 -66.31
C GLY A 41 -8.91 66.32 -65.18
N CYS A 42 -8.80 65.75 -63.98
CA CYS A 42 -9.55 66.16 -62.80
C CYS A 42 -9.24 67.61 -62.41
N ILE A 43 -7.96 68.01 -62.43
CA ILE A 43 -7.54 69.38 -62.11
C ILE A 43 -8.08 70.37 -63.15
N LEU A 44 -7.97 70.06 -64.44
CA LEU A 44 -8.47 70.92 -65.53
C LEU A 44 -9.99 71.04 -65.51
N LEU A 45 -10.71 69.92 -65.30
CA LEU A 45 -12.17 69.93 -65.15
C LEU A 45 -12.61 70.67 -63.88
N GLY A 46 -11.85 70.53 -62.78
CA GLY A 46 -12.08 71.28 -61.54
C GLY A 46 -11.93 72.78 -61.76
N ALA A 47 -10.83 73.20 -62.39
CA ALA A 47 -10.58 74.59 -62.77
C ALA A 47 -11.67 75.13 -63.71
N TYR A 48 -12.09 74.33 -64.70
CA TYR A 48 -13.18 74.67 -65.61
C TYR A 48 -14.51 74.85 -64.87
N SER A 49 -14.86 73.93 -63.97
CA SER A 49 -16.09 74.02 -63.16
C SER A 49 -16.12 75.21 -62.21
N SER A 50 -14.95 75.71 -61.80
CA SER A 50 -14.80 76.87 -60.91
C SER A 50 -14.76 78.21 -61.64
N PHE A 51 -14.51 78.18 -62.95
CA PHE A 51 -14.35 79.37 -63.78
C PHE A 51 -15.56 80.34 -63.73
N PRO A 52 -16.82 79.86 -63.74
CA PRO A 52 -17.98 80.74 -63.60
C PRO A 52 -18.08 81.41 -62.22
N GLY A 53 -17.58 80.76 -61.16
CA GLY A 53 -17.57 81.29 -59.78
C GLY A 53 -16.49 82.35 -59.57
N LEU A 54 -15.39 82.29 -60.33
CA LEU A 54 -14.36 83.34 -60.34
C LEU A 54 -14.85 84.66 -60.94
N GLN A 55 -15.84 84.61 -61.84
CA GLN A 55 -16.42 85.80 -62.46
C GLN A 55 -17.57 86.42 -61.65
N ASN A 56 -18.37 85.59 -60.96
CA ASN A 56 -19.62 86.01 -60.31
C ASN A 56 -19.60 85.93 -58.77
N GLY A 57 -18.46 85.61 -58.17
CA GLY A 57 -18.30 85.38 -56.73
C GLY A 57 -18.37 83.88 -56.39
N LEU A 58 -17.50 83.47 -55.46
CA LEU A 58 -17.38 82.08 -55.01
C LEU A 58 -18.66 81.63 -54.30
N SER A 59 -19.44 80.78 -54.94
CA SER A 59 -20.63 80.13 -54.37
C SER A 59 -20.36 78.64 -54.09
N SER A 60 -21.17 78.04 -53.23
CA SER A 60 -21.10 76.59 -52.92
C SER A 60 -21.15 75.72 -54.16
N ALA A 61 -21.88 76.14 -55.21
CA ALA A 61 -21.98 75.46 -56.49
C ALA A 61 -20.65 75.39 -57.27
N SER A 62 -19.75 76.36 -57.06
CA SER A 62 -18.40 76.34 -57.67
C SER A 62 -17.35 75.63 -56.80
N ILE A 63 -17.46 75.71 -55.47
CA ILE A 63 -16.43 75.20 -54.55
C ILE A 63 -16.54 73.69 -54.36
N VAL A 64 -17.76 73.15 -54.27
CA VAL A 64 -17.97 71.73 -53.97
C VAL A 64 -17.44 70.81 -55.09
N PRO A 65 -17.75 71.04 -56.38
CA PRO A 65 -17.19 70.24 -57.47
C PRO A 65 -15.66 70.34 -57.56
N LEU A 66 -15.09 71.52 -57.30
CA LEU A 66 -13.64 71.72 -57.27
C LEU A 66 -12.97 70.86 -56.21
N LEU A 67 -13.43 70.95 -54.97
CA LEU A 67 -12.87 70.16 -53.86
C LEU A 67 -13.03 68.66 -54.09
N PHE A 68 -14.16 68.23 -54.67
CA PHE A 68 -14.39 66.83 -55.00
C PHE A 68 -13.45 66.32 -56.10
N LEU A 69 -13.23 67.08 -57.17
CA LEU A 69 -12.33 66.71 -58.26
C LEU A 69 -10.85 66.76 -57.85
N VAL A 70 -10.46 67.74 -57.04
CA VAL A 70 -9.10 67.81 -56.45
C VAL A 70 -8.89 66.65 -55.47
N GLY A 71 -9.86 66.33 -54.62
CA GLY A 71 -9.80 65.16 -53.74
C GLY A 71 -9.73 63.84 -54.52
N SER A 72 -10.45 63.73 -55.62
CA SER A 72 -10.39 62.57 -56.52
C SER A 72 -9.02 62.43 -57.19
N ALA A 73 -8.36 63.54 -57.54
CA ALA A 73 -7.01 63.53 -58.08
C ALA A 73 -5.99 63.01 -57.04
N LEU A 74 -6.13 63.39 -55.77
CA LEU A 74 -5.30 62.84 -54.68
C LEU A 74 -5.50 61.34 -54.51
N MET A 75 -6.75 60.86 -54.59
CA MET A 75 -7.04 59.42 -54.54
C MET A 75 -6.37 58.65 -55.68
N VAL A 76 -6.38 59.20 -56.89
CA VAL A 76 -5.69 58.58 -58.04
C VAL A 76 -4.19 58.50 -57.81
N SER A 77 -3.58 59.51 -57.15
CA SER A 77 -2.16 59.44 -56.75
C SER A 77 -1.88 58.29 -55.77
N GLU A 78 -2.75 58.07 -54.78
CA GLU A 78 -2.62 56.94 -53.86
C GLU A 78 -2.75 55.58 -54.57
N VAL A 79 -3.65 55.48 -55.56
CA VAL A 79 -3.85 54.27 -56.37
C VAL A 79 -2.60 53.94 -57.20
N ILE A 80 -1.88 54.94 -57.67
CA ILE A 80 -0.65 54.78 -58.46
C ILE A 80 0.49 54.21 -57.61
N GLU A 81 0.68 54.73 -56.38
CA GLU A 81 1.75 54.27 -55.48
C GLU A 81 1.52 52.84 -54.96
N ASN A 82 0.25 52.49 -54.68
CA ASN A 82 -0.23 51.15 -54.35
C ASN A 82 0.55 50.40 -53.23
N GLY A 83 1.06 51.12 -52.23
CA GLY A 83 1.70 50.55 -51.04
C GLY A 83 0.69 50.10 -49.96
N PRO A 84 1.16 49.46 -48.86
CA PRO A 84 0.29 48.93 -47.80
C PRO A 84 -0.49 50.03 -47.05
N GLU A 85 0.14 51.18 -46.79
CA GLU A 85 -0.53 52.33 -46.18
C GLU A 85 -1.54 52.96 -47.14
N GLN A 86 -1.15 53.16 -48.40
CA GLN A 86 -2.00 53.73 -49.45
C GLN A 86 -3.24 52.86 -49.70
N ARG A 87 -3.10 51.53 -49.75
CA ARG A 87 -4.24 50.61 -49.88
C ARG A 87 -5.25 50.75 -48.73
N THR A 88 -4.75 50.93 -47.51
CA THR A 88 -5.61 51.12 -46.34
C THR A 88 -6.34 52.47 -46.42
N ARG A 89 -5.67 53.55 -46.82
CA ARG A 89 -6.30 54.86 -47.06
C ARG A 89 -7.35 54.81 -48.17
N ILE A 90 -7.05 54.20 -49.30
CA ILE A 90 -8.01 54.02 -50.39
C ILE A 90 -9.22 53.20 -49.93
N ALA A 91 -9.01 52.10 -49.21
CA ALA A 91 -10.09 51.24 -48.72
C ALA A 91 -10.98 51.95 -47.69
N THR A 92 -10.40 52.76 -46.81
CA THR A 92 -11.16 53.54 -45.80
C THR A 92 -11.98 54.64 -46.46
N ILE A 93 -11.37 55.43 -47.33
CA ILE A 93 -12.04 56.53 -48.02
C ILE A 93 -13.12 55.98 -48.96
N SER A 94 -12.87 54.89 -49.67
CA SER A 94 -13.89 54.23 -50.51
C SER A 94 -15.03 53.61 -49.70
N GLY A 95 -14.77 53.09 -48.50
CA GLY A 95 -15.81 52.59 -47.59
C GLY A 95 -16.69 53.69 -46.99
N ILE A 96 -16.12 54.88 -46.77
CA ILE A 96 -16.83 56.04 -46.23
C ILE A 96 -17.62 56.76 -47.35
N ILE A 97 -16.98 57.04 -48.49
CA ILE A 97 -17.56 57.82 -49.59
C ILE A 97 -18.48 56.98 -50.49
N GLY A 98 -18.17 55.69 -50.70
CA GLY A 98 -18.91 54.81 -51.61
C GLY A 98 -20.42 54.77 -51.33
N PRO A 99 -20.87 54.51 -50.09
CA PRO A 99 -22.29 54.53 -49.73
C PRO A 99 -22.96 55.87 -50.00
N LEU A 100 -22.30 56.99 -49.70
CA LEU A 100 -22.80 58.33 -49.95
C LEU A 100 -23.04 58.59 -51.43
N VAL A 101 -22.06 58.23 -52.29
CA VAL A 101 -22.13 58.42 -53.74
C VAL A 101 -23.23 57.56 -54.36
N ALA A 102 -23.36 56.29 -53.92
CA ALA A 102 -24.41 55.39 -54.41
C ALA A 102 -25.81 55.91 -54.05
N ILE A 103 -26.00 56.32 -52.80
CA ILE A 103 -27.26 56.86 -52.30
C ILE A 103 -27.61 58.20 -52.98
N ALA A 104 -26.63 59.08 -53.20
CA ALA A 104 -26.82 60.33 -53.94
C ALA A 104 -27.26 60.09 -55.39
N GLY A 105 -26.74 59.04 -56.04
CA GLY A 105 -27.17 58.62 -57.37
C GLY A 105 -28.61 58.08 -57.40
N ILE A 106 -29.03 57.32 -56.39
CA ILE A 106 -30.43 56.85 -56.28
C ILE A 106 -31.37 58.03 -56.00
N HIS A 107 -30.94 58.97 -55.15
CA HIS A 107 -31.70 60.18 -54.82
C HIS A 107 -31.91 61.08 -56.03
N SER A 108 -30.89 61.27 -56.89
CA SER A 108 -31.01 62.11 -58.09
C SER A 108 -32.00 61.55 -59.13
N ILE A 109 -32.14 60.23 -59.22
CA ILE A 109 -33.09 59.56 -60.14
C ILE A 109 -34.53 59.63 -59.60
N THR A 110 -34.72 59.68 -58.29
CA THR A 110 -36.03 59.51 -57.63
C THR A 110 -36.78 60.83 -57.40
N ILE A 111 -36.09 61.95 -57.19
CA ILE A 111 -36.73 63.24 -56.86
C ILE A 111 -37.17 64.03 -58.10
N GLN A 112 -36.46 63.92 -59.22
CA GLN A 112 -36.81 64.61 -60.45
C GLN A 112 -37.37 63.58 -61.43
N GLN A 113 -38.68 63.62 -61.69
CA GLN A 113 -39.32 62.79 -62.73
C GLN A 113 -38.49 62.92 -64.02
N GLY A 114 -37.97 61.79 -64.49
CA GLY A 114 -36.83 61.68 -65.40
C GLY A 114 -37.08 62.12 -66.85
N ASP A 115 -37.44 63.38 -67.06
CA ASP A 115 -37.66 63.92 -68.41
C ASP A 115 -36.34 64.27 -69.13
N ASN A 116 -35.21 64.30 -68.43
CA ASN A 116 -33.90 64.63 -69.01
C ASN A 116 -32.93 63.43 -69.03
N PHE A 117 -32.61 62.93 -70.22
CA PHE A 117 -31.65 61.84 -70.45
C PHE A 117 -30.29 62.06 -69.76
N HIS A 118 -29.80 63.31 -69.71
CA HIS A 118 -28.53 63.66 -69.07
C HIS A 118 -28.51 63.41 -67.56
N GLN A 119 -29.62 63.60 -66.87
CA GLN A 119 -29.71 63.42 -65.42
C GLN A 119 -29.80 61.95 -65.03
N LEU A 120 -30.54 61.15 -65.81
CA LEU A 120 -30.58 59.70 -65.63
C LEU A 120 -29.20 59.08 -65.85
N LEU A 121 -28.50 59.50 -66.91
CA LEU A 121 -27.12 59.06 -67.18
C LEU A 121 -26.17 59.47 -66.04
N GLY A 122 -26.34 60.68 -65.52
CA GLY A 122 -25.61 61.17 -64.34
C GLY A 122 -25.87 60.30 -63.11
N GLY A 123 -27.12 60.14 -62.69
CA GLY A 123 -27.49 59.34 -61.52
C GLY A 123 -27.02 57.88 -61.62
N ALA A 124 -27.17 57.26 -62.79
CA ALA A 124 -26.66 55.91 -63.05
C ALA A 124 -25.13 55.83 -62.93
N SER A 125 -24.41 56.85 -63.38
CA SER A 125 -22.94 56.93 -63.25
C SER A 125 -22.51 57.07 -61.79
N TRP A 126 -23.26 57.82 -60.97
CA TRP A 126 -23.00 57.92 -59.52
C TRP A 126 -23.24 56.58 -58.81
N ILE A 127 -24.31 55.85 -59.15
CA ILE A 127 -24.55 54.51 -58.62
C ILE A 127 -23.41 53.57 -59.00
N ALA A 128 -22.99 53.57 -60.27
CA ALA A 128 -21.88 52.75 -60.73
C ALA A 128 -20.57 53.10 -59.99
N ALA A 129 -20.25 54.38 -59.83
CA ALA A 129 -19.07 54.81 -59.09
C ALA A 129 -19.14 54.39 -57.61
N GLY A 130 -20.29 54.57 -56.95
CA GLY A 130 -20.49 54.18 -55.55
C GLY A 130 -20.35 52.67 -55.33
N THR A 131 -20.90 51.85 -56.23
CA THR A 131 -20.77 50.38 -56.17
C THR A 131 -19.34 49.90 -56.43
N ILE A 132 -18.59 50.56 -57.32
CA ILE A 132 -17.16 50.27 -57.55
C ILE A 132 -16.35 50.59 -56.29
N LEU A 133 -16.56 51.76 -55.68
CA LEU A 133 -15.88 52.15 -54.44
C LEU A 133 -16.20 51.17 -53.30
N PHE A 134 -17.46 50.76 -53.17
CA PHE A 134 -17.87 49.77 -52.19
C PHE A 134 -17.21 48.40 -52.43
N SER A 135 -17.10 47.99 -53.69
CA SER A 135 -16.41 46.75 -54.07
C SER A 135 -14.90 46.81 -53.80
N CYS A 136 -14.26 47.97 -54.01
CA CYS A 136 -12.85 48.18 -53.66
C CYS A 136 -12.60 48.05 -52.15
N ASN A 137 -13.46 48.62 -51.30
CA ASN A 137 -13.39 48.44 -49.85
C ASN A 137 -13.54 46.96 -49.45
N ALA A 138 -14.45 46.22 -50.11
CA ALA A 138 -14.62 44.79 -49.88
C ALA A 138 -13.38 43.97 -50.28
N PHE A 139 -12.83 44.25 -51.45
CA PHE A 139 -11.70 43.52 -52.03
C PHE A 139 -10.40 43.73 -51.27
N ILE A 140 -10.10 44.96 -50.86
CA ILE A 140 -8.85 45.26 -50.12
C ILE A 140 -8.90 44.65 -48.71
N PHE A 141 -10.08 44.66 -48.05
CA PHE A 141 -10.29 44.05 -46.73
C PHE A 141 -10.88 42.64 -46.81
N GLN A 142 -10.54 41.86 -47.86
CA GLN A 142 -11.00 40.48 -48.04
C GLN A 142 -10.29 39.48 -47.13
N ASN A 143 -9.22 39.87 -46.42
CA ASN A 143 -8.48 38.94 -45.56
C ASN A 143 -9.27 38.60 -44.28
N GLU A 144 -10.12 37.58 -44.39
CA GLU A 144 -11.07 37.11 -43.37
C GLU A 144 -10.41 36.45 -42.15
N ASN A 145 -9.10 36.20 -42.21
CA ASN A 145 -8.37 35.57 -41.10
C ASN A 145 -8.07 36.52 -39.94
N ASN A 146 -8.11 37.84 -40.15
CA ASN A 146 -7.83 38.82 -39.11
C ASN A 146 -9.11 39.56 -38.68
N ILE A 147 -9.55 39.30 -37.45
CA ILE A 147 -10.75 39.91 -36.85
C ILE A 147 -10.66 41.45 -36.87
N GLY A 148 -9.45 42.01 -36.70
CA GLY A 148 -9.24 43.45 -36.76
C GLY A 148 -9.61 44.05 -38.13
N VAL A 149 -9.32 43.33 -39.22
CA VAL A 149 -9.60 43.77 -40.60
C VAL A 149 -11.10 43.72 -40.89
N ILE A 150 -11.80 42.65 -40.46
CA ILE A 150 -13.25 42.54 -40.62
C ILE A 150 -13.98 43.63 -39.83
N ARG A 151 -13.58 43.86 -38.57
CA ARG A 151 -14.18 44.92 -37.74
C ARG A 151 -13.94 46.31 -38.33
N TYR A 152 -12.74 46.57 -38.84
CA TYR A 152 -12.39 47.84 -39.46
C TYR A 152 -13.16 48.07 -40.78
N ARG A 153 -13.35 47.02 -41.58
CA ARG A 153 -14.21 47.05 -42.78
C ARG A 153 -15.66 47.38 -42.43
N ALA A 154 -16.21 46.73 -41.41
CA ALA A 154 -17.57 47.01 -40.93
C ALA A 154 -17.71 48.45 -40.40
N MET A 155 -16.73 48.92 -39.62
CA MET A 155 -16.73 50.28 -39.05
C MET A 155 -16.69 51.37 -40.12
N THR A 156 -15.84 51.23 -41.14
CA THR A 156 -15.72 52.20 -42.24
C THR A 156 -17.00 52.29 -43.07
N ARG A 157 -17.67 51.16 -43.33
CA ARG A 157 -18.97 51.12 -44.02
C ARG A 157 -20.09 51.75 -43.19
N LEU A 158 -20.15 51.46 -41.89
CA LEU A 158 -21.15 52.06 -41.01
C LEU A 158 -20.98 53.58 -40.90
N MET A 159 -19.74 54.06 -40.87
CA MET A 159 -19.46 55.51 -40.93
C MET A 159 -19.95 56.12 -42.25
N GLY A 160 -19.70 55.47 -43.38
CA GLY A 160 -20.21 55.90 -44.68
C GLY A 160 -21.74 55.93 -44.77
N MET A 161 -22.41 54.91 -44.23
CA MET A 161 -23.88 54.86 -44.14
C MET A 161 -24.42 55.98 -43.24
N ALA A 162 -23.76 56.30 -42.12
CA ALA A 162 -24.16 57.39 -41.24
C ALA A 162 -24.09 58.75 -41.95
N ILE A 163 -23.01 59.01 -42.69
CA ILE A 163 -22.85 60.24 -43.50
C ILE A 163 -23.92 60.29 -44.60
N ALA A 164 -24.18 59.18 -45.28
CA ALA A 164 -25.22 59.12 -46.31
C ALA A 164 -26.63 59.36 -45.73
N THR A 165 -26.90 58.86 -44.53
CA THR A 165 -28.15 59.10 -43.79
C THR A 165 -28.31 60.59 -43.49
N ALA A 166 -27.27 61.24 -42.96
CA ALA A 166 -27.29 62.68 -42.67
C ALA A 166 -27.54 63.51 -43.93
N TRP A 167 -26.93 63.12 -45.06
CA TRP A 167 -27.11 63.79 -46.33
C TRP A 167 -28.54 63.64 -46.90
N ILE A 168 -29.14 62.44 -46.80
CA ILE A 168 -30.55 62.21 -47.21
C ILE A 168 -31.51 63.06 -46.39
N ILE A 169 -31.33 63.09 -45.07
CA ILE A 169 -32.18 63.87 -44.16
C ILE A 169 -32.14 65.35 -44.55
N SER A 170 -30.98 65.85 -44.97
CA SER A 170 -30.82 67.27 -45.35
C SER A 170 -31.43 67.63 -46.71
N ASN A 171 -31.59 66.68 -47.64
CA ASN A 171 -31.93 66.97 -49.05
C ASN A 171 -33.25 66.36 -49.53
N SER A 172 -33.91 65.52 -48.73
CA SER A 172 -35.15 64.82 -49.13
C SER A 172 -36.40 65.47 -48.55
N THR A 173 -37.53 65.35 -49.24
CA THR A 173 -38.84 65.72 -48.71
C THR A 173 -39.36 64.66 -47.73
N GLU A 174 -40.21 65.08 -46.76
CA GLU A 174 -40.72 64.20 -45.70
C GLU A 174 -41.40 62.92 -46.22
N SER A 175 -42.07 62.98 -47.38
CA SER A 175 -42.75 61.84 -47.99
C SER A 175 -41.82 60.77 -48.57
N LEU A 176 -40.61 61.15 -49.00
CA LEU A 176 -39.64 60.23 -49.63
C LEU A 176 -38.61 59.69 -48.63
N LEU A 177 -38.49 60.31 -47.46
CA LEU A 177 -37.46 60.04 -46.47
C LEU A 177 -37.52 58.57 -45.96
N ILE A 178 -38.73 58.05 -45.72
CA ILE A 178 -38.94 56.68 -45.22
C ILE A 178 -38.40 55.62 -46.20
N TYR A 179 -38.58 55.84 -47.51
CA TYR A 179 -38.13 54.90 -48.54
C TYR A 179 -36.61 54.77 -48.61
N PHE A 180 -35.87 55.80 -48.18
CA PHE A 180 -34.41 55.75 -48.09
C PHE A 180 -33.89 55.23 -46.76
N LEU A 181 -34.55 55.56 -45.64
CA LEU A 181 -34.08 55.14 -44.31
C LEU A 181 -34.23 53.65 -44.05
N ILE A 182 -35.31 53.00 -44.52
CA ILE A 182 -35.52 51.56 -44.28
C ILE A 182 -34.40 50.71 -44.91
N PRO A 183 -34.06 50.85 -46.20
CA PRO A 183 -32.94 50.12 -46.80
C PRO A 183 -31.59 50.41 -46.13
N ILE A 184 -31.36 51.66 -45.72
CA ILE A 184 -30.13 52.06 -45.03
C ILE A 184 -30.02 51.37 -43.68
N LEU A 185 -31.10 51.32 -42.90
CA LEU A 185 -31.13 50.64 -41.60
C LEU A 185 -30.88 49.14 -41.76
N ILE A 186 -31.49 48.50 -42.76
CA ILE A 186 -31.27 47.08 -43.05
C ILE A 186 -29.80 46.82 -43.44
N ALA A 187 -29.23 47.65 -44.32
CA ALA A 187 -27.82 47.52 -44.72
C ALA A 187 -26.87 47.74 -43.54
N SER A 188 -27.14 48.73 -42.69
CA SER A 188 -26.36 48.97 -41.46
C SER A 188 -26.47 47.81 -40.46
N LEU A 189 -27.64 47.17 -40.33
CA LEU A 189 -27.80 45.98 -39.50
C LEU A 189 -26.93 44.83 -40.01
N ILE A 190 -26.92 44.57 -41.32
CA ILE A 190 -26.07 43.53 -41.93
C ILE A 190 -24.59 43.82 -41.67
N PHE A 191 -24.13 45.06 -41.87
CA PHE A 191 -22.74 45.42 -41.58
C PHE A 191 -22.39 45.35 -40.09
N SER A 192 -23.35 45.55 -39.18
CA SER A 192 -23.12 45.39 -37.75
C SER A 192 -22.93 43.92 -37.33
N LEU A 193 -23.44 42.96 -38.11
CA LEU A 193 -23.20 41.53 -37.85
C LEU A 193 -21.74 41.15 -38.09
N ASP A 194 -21.06 41.79 -39.06
CA ASP A 194 -19.62 41.61 -39.30
C ASP A 194 -18.76 42.08 -38.10
N LEU A 195 -19.30 42.89 -37.17
CA LEU A 195 -18.61 43.26 -35.93
C LEU A 195 -18.59 42.10 -34.91
N ARG A 196 -19.50 41.12 -35.03
CA ARG A 196 -19.70 40.05 -34.05
C ARG A 196 -19.01 38.74 -34.47
N LEU A 197 -17.83 38.52 -33.87
CA LEU A 197 -16.97 37.31 -33.85
C LEU A 197 -16.43 36.83 -35.22
N GLY A 198 -15.20 36.30 -35.20
CA GLY A 198 -14.56 35.69 -36.37
C GLY A 198 -15.14 34.29 -36.68
N GLU A 199 -15.06 33.87 -37.94
CA GLU A 199 -15.65 32.61 -38.42
C GLU A 199 -15.15 31.37 -37.65
N LYS A 200 -13.88 31.37 -37.23
CA LYS A 200 -13.23 30.28 -36.48
C LYS A 200 -13.86 30.07 -35.10
N GLU A 201 -14.06 31.15 -34.34
CA GLU A 201 -14.67 31.09 -33.00
C GLU A 201 -16.13 30.62 -33.07
N ARG A 202 -16.86 31.00 -34.13
CA ARG A 202 -18.24 30.54 -34.34
C ARG A 202 -18.31 29.03 -34.62
N LYS A 203 -17.39 28.50 -35.44
CA LYS A 203 -17.31 27.06 -35.72
C LYS A 203 -17.00 26.25 -34.46
N GLN A 204 -15.99 26.67 -33.69
CA GLN A 204 -15.60 26.02 -32.43
C GLN A 204 -16.75 26.00 -31.41
N LYS A 205 -17.43 27.13 -31.19
CA LYS A 205 -18.56 27.18 -30.25
C LYS A 205 -19.73 26.30 -30.68
N LYS A 206 -19.99 26.20 -31.99
CA LYS A 206 -21.05 25.32 -32.52
C LYS A 206 -20.71 23.84 -32.32
N GLU A 207 -19.46 23.46 -32.58
CA GLU A 207 -18.99 22.09 -32.38
C GLU A 207 -19.06 21.68 -30.90
N PHE A 208 -18.58 22.55 -30.01
CA PHE A 208 -18.68 22.34 -28.57
C PHE A 208 -20.13 22.19 -28.10
N SER A 209 -21.03 23.09 -28.53
CA SER A 209 -22.45 23.03 -28.18
C SER A 209 -23.10 21.71 -28.60
N ASN A 210 -22.91 21.30 -29.86
CA ASN A 210 -23.47 20.06 -30.37
C ASN A 210 -22.97 18.85 -29.57
N ARG A 211 -21.67 18.80 -29.23
CA ARG A 211 -21.10 17.68 -28.48
C ARG A 211 -21.56 17.68 -27.02
N TYR A 212 -21.64 18.86 -26.40
CA TYR A 212 -22.19 19.04 -25.05
C TYR A 212 -23.63 18.52 -24.97
N ASP A 213 -24.50 18.94 -25.88
CA ASP A 213 -25.91 18.56 -25.91
C ASP A 213 -26.07 17.04 -26.12
N SER A 214 -25.28 16.47 -27.03
CA SER A 214 -25.25 15.01 -27.27
C SER A 214 -24.84 14.23 -26.02
N LEU A 215 -23.78 14.66 -25.33
CA LEU A 215 -23.30 13.99 -24.13
C LEU A 215 -24.28 14.15 -22.96
N GLN A 216 -24.92 15.31 -22.85
CA GLN A 216 -25.95 15.57 -21.85
C GLN A 216 -27.16 14.64 -22.04
N LEU A 217 -27.62 14.46 -23.28
CA LEU A 217 -28.70 13.51 -23.58
C LEU A 217 -28.30 12.07 -23.23
N ARG A 218 -27.09 11.64 -23.61
CA ARG A 218 -26.56 10.30 -23.27
C ARG A 218 -26.50 10.08 -21.76
N ILE A 219 -26.07 11.08 -20.99
CA ILE A 219 -26.05 11.03 -19.50
C ILE A 219 -27.47 10.88 -18.92
N LEU A 220 -28.47 11.54 -19.50
CA LEU A 220 -29.87 11.41 -19.06
C LEU A 220 -30.42 10.02 -19.37
N GLU A 221 -30.13 9.47 -20.54
CA GLU A 221 -30.51 8.09 -20.91
C GLU A 221 -29.89 7.06 -19.96
N ILE A 222 -28.60 7.18 -19.63
CA ILE A 222 -27.91 6.29 -18.69
C ILE A 222 -28.46 6.43 -17.26
N ARG A 223 -28.81 7.64 -16.83
CA ARG A 223 -29.46 7.82 -15.53
C ARG A 223 -30.86 7.21 -15.50
N ALA A 224 -31.57 7.20 -16.63
CA ALA A 224 -32.88 6.55 -16.73
C ALA A 224 -32.78 5.02 -16.62
N THR A 225 -31.65 4.41 -16.99
CA THR A 225 -31.40 2.97 -16.76
C THR A 225 -31.00 2.65 -15.32
N GLY A 226 -30.80 3.67 -14.47
CA GLY A 226 -30.48 3.51 -13.04
C GLY A 226 -28.99 3.48 -12.70
N VAL A 227 -28.10 3.70 -13.68
CA VAL A 227 -26.65 3.72 -13.44
C VAL A 227 -26.22 5.08 -12.85
N VAL A 228 -25.44 5.04 -11.78
CA VAL A 228 -24.92 6.25 -11.10
C VAL A 228 -23.61 6.68 -11.75
N ILE A 229 -23.62 7.85 -12.41
CA ILE A 229 -22.49 8.44 -13.17
C ILE A 229 -22.13 9.85 -12.69
N ASP A 230 -21.94 10.01 -11.38
CA ASP A 230 -21.78 11.34 -10.76
C ASP A 230 -20.47 12.05 -11.13
N GLN A 231 -19.39 11.29 -11.33
CA GLN A 231 -18.11 11.84 -11.78
C GLN A 231 -18.24 12.43 -13.19
N SER A 232 -18.85 11.70 -14.12
CA SER A 232 -19.05 12.16 -15.50
C SER A 232 -19.99 13.37 -15.57
N VAL A 233 -21.01 13.44 -14.69
CA VAL A 233 -21.89 14.60 -14.56
C VAL A 233 -21.14 15.84 -14.03
N SER A 234 -20.22 15.64 -13.08
CA SER A 234 -19.37 16.71 -12.57
C SER A 234 -18.44 17.26 -13.65
N LEU A 235 -17.83 16.37 -14.44
CA LEU A 235 -17.00 16.74 -15.59
C LEU A 235 -17.79 17.48 -16.67
N LEU A 236 -19.02 17.05 -16.97
CA LEU A 236 -19.91 17.75 -17.90
C LEU A 236 -20.23 19.17 -17.42
N LYS A 237 -20.54 19.36 -16.13
CA LYS A 237 -20.81 20.69 -15.56
C LYS A 237 -19.58 21.60 -15.70
N ARG A 238 -18.40 21.09 -15.35
CA ARG A 238 -17.14 21.84 -15.50
C ARG A 238 -16.83 22.16 -16.96
N ALA A 239 -17.11 21.24 -17.88
CA ALA A 239 -16.98 21.48 -19.31
C ALA A 239 -17.86 22.67 -19.75
N ASN A 240 -19.10 22.77 -19.22
CA ASN A 240 -19.97 23.91 -19.52
C ASN A 240 -19.42 25.24 -18.97
N GLU A 241 -18.77 25.24 -17.80
CA GLU A 241 -18.22 26.47 -17.22
C GLU A 241 -17.02 27.00 -18.02
N VAL A 242 -16.14 26.10 -18.49
CA VAL A 242 -14.85 26.47 -19.10
C VAL A 242 -14.89 26.46 -20.64
N GLY A 243 -15.69 25.58 -21.24
CA GLY A 243 -15.66 25.28 -22.68
C GLY A 243 -16.06 26.43 -23.61
N TRP A 244 -16.83 27.40 -23.10
CA TRP A 244 -17.19 28.61 -23.87
C TRP A 244 -16.06 29.64 -23.95
N THR A 245 -15.12 29.59 -23.00
CA THR A 245 -13.94 30.46 -22.93
C THR A 245 -12.69 29.79 -23.49
N ASP A 246 -12.47 28.51 -23.17
CA ASP A 246 -11.38 27.69 -23.71
C ASP A 246 -11.96 26.43 -24.36
N PHE A 247 -11.99 26.45 -25.70
CA PHE A 247 -12.51 25.34 -26.50
C PHE A 247 -11.69 24.05 -26.31
N SER A 248 -10.37 24.15 -26.15
CA SER A 248 -9.48 22.98 -26.04
C SER A 248 -9.67 22.27 -24.70
N GLU A 249 -9.73 23.04 -23.60
CA GLU A 249 -9.98 22.48 -22.27
C GLU A 249 -11.42 21.94 -22.16
N GLY A 250 -12.40 22.67 -22.69
CA GLY A 250 -13.79 22.18 -22.76
C GLY A 250 -13.92 20.84 -23.47
N MET A 251 -13.27 20.67 -24.62
CA MET A 251 -13.33 19.42 -25.38
C MET A 251 -12.67 18.25 -24.64
N LYS A 252 -11.53 18.48 -23.97
CA LYS A 252 -10.86 17.46 -23.14
C LYS A 252 -11.73 17.01 -21.96
N LEU A 253 -12.47 17.93 -21.35
CA LEU A 253 -13.39 17.60 -20.25
C LEU A 253 -14.57 16.76 -20.75
N LEU A 254 -15.08 17.04 -21.96
CA LEU A 254 -16.09 16.19 -22.61
C LEU A 254 -15.54 14.79 -22.93
N ASP A 255 -14.31 14.69 -23.47
CA ASP A 255 -13.65 13.40 -23.72
C ASP A 255 -13.49 12.60 -22.40
N SER A 256 -13.02 13.25 -21.34
CA SER A 256 -12.84 12.61 -20.03
C SER A 256 -14.17 12.14 -19.42
N ALA A 257 -15.25 12.89 -19.64
CA ALA A 257 -16.58 12.49 -19.19
C ALA A 257 -17.11 11.29 -19.99
N GLU A 258 -16.82 11.23 -21.30
CA GLU A 258 -17.17 10.11 -22.17
C GLU A 258 -16.41 8.83 -21.79
N ASP A 259 -15.10 8.90 -21.58
CA ASP A 259 -14.28 7.78 -21.11
C ASP A 259 -14.76 7.23 -19.76
N ASP A 260 -15.10 8.13 -18.83
CA ASP A 260 -15.59 7.75 -17.50
C ASP A 260 -16.97 7.06 -17.56
N ILE A 261 -17.84 7.50 -18.47
CA ILE A 261 -19.11 6.83 -18.77
C ILE A 261 -18.85 5.41 -19.27
N GLU A 262 -17.97 5.23 -20.26
CA GLU A 262 -17.69 3.93 -20.85
C GLU A 262 -17.10 2.95 -19.83
N ARG A 263 -16.16 3.44 -19.02
CA ARG A 263 -15.58 2.65 -17.92
C ARG A 263 -16.63 2.22 -16.90
N THR A 264 -17.54 3.12 -16.52
CA THR A 264 -18.59 2.84 -15.54
C THR A 264 -19.61 1.84 -16.09
N LEU A 265 -19.99 1.97 -17.36
CA LEU A 265 -20.87 1.01 -18.03
C LEU A 265 -20.24 -0.38 -18.15
N SER A 266 -18.97 -0.47 -18.52
CA SER A 266 -18.24 -1.75 -18.56
C SER A 266 -18.22 -2.41 -17.17
N LEU A 267 -17.88 -1.65 -16.13
CA LEU A 267 -17.86 -2.16 -14.76
C LEU A 267 -19.26 -2.59 -14.29
N SER A 268 -20.31 -1.86 -14.66
CA SER A 268 -21.69 -2.21 -14.32
C SER A 268 -22.13 -3.52 -14.96
N ASN A 269 -21.73 -3.80 -16.20
CA ASN A 269 -22.03 -5.06 -16.87
C ASN A 269 -21.31 -6.22 -16.18
N ASP A 270 -20.01 -6.07 -15.92
CA ASP A 270 -19.21 -7.10 -15.24
C ASP A 270 -19.77 -7.42 -13.86
N ILE A 271 -20.25 -6.40 -13.13
CA ILE A 271 -20.86 -6.59 -11.80
C ILE A 271 -22.18 -7.35 -11.89
N SER A 272 -22.99 -7.13 -12.92
CA SER A 272 -24.24 -7.88 -13.12
C SER A 272 -23.97 -9.37 -13.31
N ASP A 273 -22.93 -9.72 -14.05
CA ASP A 273 -22.53 -11.12 -14.25
C ASP A 273 -22.02 -11.75 -12.94
N ILE A 274 -21.23 -11.00 -12.17
CA ILE A 274 -20.74 -11.43 -10.85
C ILE A 274 -21.89 -11.58 -9.86
N GLU A 275 -22.86 -10.66 -9.85
CA GLU A 275 -24.05 -10.73 -9.02
C GLU A 275 -24.82 -12.01 -9.32
N GLN A 276 -25.11 -12.29 -10.60
CA GLN A 276 -25.88 -13.46 -11.01
C GLN A 276 -25.18 -14.77 -10.63
N ASP A 277 -23.88 -14.89 -10.91
CA ASP A 277 -23.10 -16.08 -10.57
C ASP A 277 -23.01 -16.27 -9.05
N SER A 278 -22.79 -15.18 -8.30
CA SER A 278 -22.75 -15.23 -6.84
C SER A 278 -24.12 -15.58 -6.23
N GLU A 279 -25.21 -15.07 -6.81
CA GLU A 279 -26.59 -15.36 -6.39
C GLU A 279 -26.92 -16.83 -6.58
N GLN A 280 -26.54 -17.41 -7.71
CA GLN A 280 -26.72 -18.84 -7.94
C GLN A 280 -26.01 -19.67 -6.87
N LYS A 281 -24.76 -19.33 -6.52
CA LYS A 281 -24.03 -20.04 -5.47
C LYS A 281 -24.65 -19.88 -4.09
N VAL A 282 -25.14 -18.69 -3.75
CA VAL A 282 -25.86 -18.49 -2.48
C VAL A 282 -27.13 -19.35 -2.43
N ILE A 283 -27.92 -19.40 -3.51
CA ILE A 283 -29.10 -20.26 -3.59
C ILE A 283 -28.71 -21.74 -3.45
N ASP A 284 -27.67 -22.18 -4.17
CA ASP A 284 -27.17 -23.56 -4.07
C ASP A 284 -26.76 -23.90 -2.62
N SER A 285 -26.11 -22.97 -1.90
CA SER A 285 -25.72 -23.15 -0.49
C SER A 285 -26.90 -23.18 0.47
N GLU A 286 -27.96 -22.40 0.22
CA GLU A 286 -29.18 -22.38 1.05
C GLU A 286 -29.96 -23.68 0.94
N VAL A 287 -29.88 -24.37 -0.21
CA VAL A 287 -30.48 -25.70 -0.38
C VAL A 287 -29.80 -26.74 0.50
N ILE A 288 -28.47 -26.64 0.65
CA ILE A 288 -27.67 -27.56 1.46
C ILE A 288 -27.84 -27.23 2.95
N ALA A 289 -27.73 -25.95 3.32
CA ALA A 289 -27.77 -25.49 4.70
C ALA A 289 -28.77 -24.33 4.89
N PRO A 290 -30.08 -24.63 5.05
CA PRO A 290 -31.14 -23.61 5.10
C PRO A 290 -31.08 -22.65 6.30
N ARG A 291 -30.28 -22.98 7.32
CA ARG A 291 -30.12 -22.15 8.53
C ARG A 291 -28.99 -21.12 8.42
N THR A 292 -28.18 -21.20 7.37
CA THR A 292 -27.06 -20.26 7.16
C THR A 292 -27.59 -18.94 6.61
N GLU A 293 -27.12 -17.82 7.17
CA GLU A 293 -27.59 -16.48 6.81
C GLU A 293 -26.45 -15.59 6.29
N ARG A 294 -25.17 -15.87 6.59
CA ARG A 294 -24.06 -14.95 6.24
C ARG A 294 -23.85 -14.79 4.73
N PRO A 295 -23.94 -15.83 3.87
CA PRO A 295 -23.86 -15.66 2.42
C PRO A 295 -24.97 -14.73 1.90
N ARG A 296 -26.22 -14.97 2.35
CA ARG A 296 -27.39 -14.17 1.96
C ARG A 296 -27.31 -12.74 2.46
N ASN A 297 -26.84 -12.52 3.68
CA ASN A 297 -26.66 -11.19 4.26
C ASN A 297 -25.61 -10.38 3.50
N ALA A 298 -24.47 -11.00 3.14
CA ALA A 298 -23.44 -10.36 2.32
C ALA A 298 -23.97 -10.01 0.93
N MET A 299 -24.73 -10.92 0.30
CA MET A 299 -25.36 -10.69 -0.98
C MET A 299 -26.35 -9.51 -0.95
N ASN A 300 -27.25 -9.50 0.04
CA ASN A 300 -28.22 -8.42 0.21
C ASN A 300 -27.55 -7.07 0.50
N GLN A 301 -26.43 -7.08 1.23
CA GLN A 301 -25.63 -5.87 1.42
C GLN A 301 -25.01 -5.39 0.12
N GLY A 302 -24.46 -6.30 -0.70
CA GLY A 302 -23.93 -5.98 -2.02
C GLY A 302 -24.97 -5.32 -2.93
N LYS A 303 -26.21 -5.86 -2.94
CA LYS A 303 -27.34 -5.27 -3.69
C LYS A 303 -27.69 -3.87 -3.22
N ARG A 304 -27.60 -3.58 -1.91
CA ARG A 304 -27.81 -2.23 -1.37
C ARG A 304 -26.70 -1.27 -1.80
N GLU A 305 -25.43 -1.67 -1.70
CA GLU A 305 -24.31 -0.84 -2.14
C GLU A 305 -24.35 -0.55 -3.65
N LEU A 306 -24.80 -1.52 -4.44
CA LEU A 306 -25.03 -1.37 -5.88
C LEU A 306 -26.10 -0.29 -6.15
N GLN A 307 -27.23 -0.33 -5.42
CA GLN A 307 -28.28 0.69 -5.50
C GLN A 307 -27.81 2.08 -5.08
N LEU A 308 -26.84 2.17 -4.15
CA LEU A 308 -26.22 3.42 -3.73
C LEU A 308 -25.16 3.94 -4.72
N GLY A 309 -24.82 3.16 -5.76
CA GLY A 309 -23.83 3.53 -6.78
C GLY A 309 -22.38 3.14 -6.44
N SER A 310 -22.15 2.41 -5.35
CA SER A 310 -20.81 1.95 -4.93
C SER A 310 -20.45 0.61 -5.60
N LEU A 311 -20.16 0.67 -6.90
CA LEU A 311 -19.89 -0.50 -7.74
C LEU A 311 -18.79 -1.41 -7.17
N ARG A 312 -17.69 -0.83 -6.69
CA ARG A 312 -16.54 -1.60 -6.18
C ARG A 312 -16.84 -2.32 -4.87
N GLU A 313 -17.57 -1.70 -3.95
CA GLU A 313 -17.92 -2.35 -2.68
C GLU A 313 -18.99 -3.41 -2.90
N ALA A 314 -19.93 -3.18 -3.81
CA ALA A 314 -20.90 -4.19 -4.25
C ALA A 314 -20.21 -5.44 -4.81
N GLU A 315 -19.26 -5.28 -5.74
CA GLU A 315 -18.50 -6.39 -6.32
C GLU A 315 -17.78 -7.22 -5.24
N LYS A 316 -17.10 -6.53 -4.31
CA LYS A 316 -16.39 -7.18 -3.19
C LYS A 316 -17.35 -7.99 -2.32
N LEU A 317 -18.52 -7.45 -2.01
CA LEU A 317 -19.55 -8.14 -1.22
C LEU A 317 -20.11 -9.36 -1.96
N PHE A 318 -20.36 -9.27 -3.27
CA PHE A 318 -20.78 -10.41 -4.08
C PHE A 318 -19.73 -11.52 -4.08
N ARG A 319 -18.44 -11.18 -4.24
CA ARG A 319 -17.34 -12.15 -4.15
C ARG A 319 -17.25 -12.80 -2.77
N ILE A 320 -17.41 -12.04 -1.69
CA ILE A 320 -17.43 -12.57 -0.32
C ILE A 320 -18.61 -13.53 -0.13
N ALA A 321 -19.80 -13.16 -0.61
CA ALA A 321 -20.99 -14.00 -0.55
C ALA A 321 -20.75 -15.33 -1.29
N LYS A 322 -20.16 -15.27 -2.49
CA LYS A 322 -19.80 -16.45 -3.28
C LYS A 322 -18.80 -17.35 -2.56
N ILE A 323 -17.73 -16.79 -1.99
CA ILE A 323 -16.70 -17.58 -1.28
C ILE A 323 -17.33 -18.34 -0.10
N ARG A 324 -18.15 -17.65 0.71
CA ARG A 324 -18.85 -18.27 1.85
C ARG A 324 -19.84 -19.35 1.39
N ALA A 325 -20.58 -19.08 0.33
CA ALA A 325 -21.50 -20.06 -0.25
C ALA A 325 -20.76 -21.31 -0.76
N LEU A 326 -19.60 -21.13 -1.40
CA LEU A 326 -18.78 -22.25 -1.88
C LEU A 326 -18.22 -23.09 -0.74
N ASP A 327 -17.78 -22.47 0.36
CA ASP A 327 -17.31 -23.19 1.56
C ASP A 327 -18.41 -24.10 2.12
N ILE A 328 -19.66 -23.60 2.18
CA ILE A 328 -20.84 -24.38 2.56
C ILE A 328 -21.09 -25.51 1.57
N ILE A 329 -21.08 -25.23 0.27
CA ILE A 329 -21.34 -26.25 -0.76
C ILE A 329 -20.31 -27.39 -0.70
N GLU A 330 -19.06 -27.07 -0.45
CA GLU A 330 -17.96 -28.04 -0.49
C GLU A 330 -17.86 -28.86 0.81
N HIS A 331 -18.09 -28.24 1.97
CA HIS A 331 -17.73 -28.83 3.26
C HIS A 331 -18.89 -29.11 4.21
N TRP A 332 -20.10 -28.58 4.01
CA TRP A 332 -21.16 -28.67 5.02
C TRP A 332 -21.59 -30.11 5.36
N GLU A 333 -21.89 -30.92 4.35
CA GLU A 333 -22.31 -32.33 4.54
C GLU A 333 -21.17 -33.15 5.18
N ASN A 334 -19.94 -32.94 4.71
CA ASN A 334 -18.76 -33.59 5.26
C ASN A 334 -18.54 -33.19 6.73
N ALA A 335 -18.79 -31.92 7.09
CA ALA A 335 -18.68 -31.44 8.47
C ALA A 335 -19.71 -32.10 9.38
N GLU A 336 -20.96 -32.24 8.93
CA GLU A 336 -22.01 -32.94 9.70
C GLU A 336 -21.65 -34.40 9.95
N ILE A 337 -21.16 -35.11 8.93
CA ILE A 337 -20.70 -36.49 9.05
C ILE A 337 -19.49 -36.59 10.00
N ALA A 338 -18.50 -35.71 9.85
CA ALA A 338 -17.31 -35.72 10.69
C ALA A 338 -17.66 -35.44 12.16
N ILE A 339 -18.55 -34.48 12.44
CA ILE A 339 -19.03 -34.18 13.79
C ILE A 339 -19.79 -35.38 14.38
N GLN A 340 -20.60 -36.06 13.58
CA GLN A 340 -21.33 -37.24 14.04
C GLN A 340 -20.36 -38.40 14.38
N ASN A 341 -19.40 -38.69 13.50
CA ASN A 341 -18.36 -39.71 13.74
C ASN A 341 -17.53 -39.38 14.98
N ALA A 342 -17.15 -38.11 15.15
CA ALA A 342 -16.42 -37.65 16.32
C ALA A 342 -17.27 -37.78 17.60
N ARG A 343 -18.58 -37.56 17.53
CA ARG A 343 -19.51 -37.71 18.68
C ARG A 343 -19.64 -39.17 19.08
N GLU A 344 -19.72 -40.07 18.11
CA GLU A 344 -19.73 -41.52 18.35
C GLU A 344 -18.42 -41.97 18.99
N ALA A 345 -17.27 -41.53 18.48
CA ALA A 345 -15.96 -41.86 19.03
C ALA A 345 -15.81 -41.41 20.50
N ILE A 346 -16.31 -40.22 20.85
CA ILE A 346 -16.21 -39.69 22.22
C ILE A 346 -17.15 -40.42 23.20
N SER A 347 -18.20 -41.09 22.73
CA SER A 347 -19.25 -41.65 23.60
C SER A 347 -18.76 -42.71 24.61
N GLU A 348 -17.63 -43.36 24.32
CA GLU A 348 -17.01 -44.38 25.17
C GLU A 348 -16.00 -43.80 26.18
N LEU A 349 -15.63 -42.51 26.06
CA LEU A 349 -14.67 -41.86 26.95
C LEU A 349 -15.32 -41.43 28.27
N THR A 350 -14.53 -41.43 29.35
CA THR A 350 -14.95 -40.98 30.68
C THR A 350 -13.95 -40.00 31.28
N GLY A 351 -14.42 -39.18 32.23
CA GLY A 351 -13.58 -38.29 33.04
C GLY A 351 -12.81 -37.23 32.24
N SER A 352 -11.53 -37.05 32.55
CA SER A 352 -10.72 -35.93 32.03
C SER A 352 -10.49 -35.99 30.51
N ASP A 353 -10.35 -37.20 29.96
CA ASP A 353 -10.19 -37.43 28.52
C ASP A 353 -11.47 -37.06 27.75
N LEU A 354 -12.64 -37.32 28.34
CA LEU A 354 -13.95 -36.91 27.81
C LEU A 354 -14.07 -35.38 27.78
N GLU A 355 -13.75 -34.70 28.88
CA GLU A 355 -13.82 -33.24 28.96
C GLU A 355 -12.94 -32.58 27.88
N ARG A 356 -11.72 -33.10 27.68
CA ARG A 356 -10.81 -32.60 26.65
C ARG A 356 -11.40 -32.77 25.25
N MET A 357 -11.93 -33.95 24.93
CA MET A 357 -12.52 -34.19 23.61
C MET A 357 -13.84 -33.43 23.40
N GLN A 358 -14.64 -33.23 24.45
CA GLN A 358 -15.83 -32.39 24.42
C GLN A 358 -15.49 -30.92 24.12
N SER A 359 -14.36 -30.41 24.62
CA SER A 359 -13.92 -29.06 24.28
C SER A 359 -13.57 -28.90 22.80
N LEU A 360 -12.92 -29.91 22.19
CA LEU A 360 -12.64 -29.93 20.75
C LEU A 360 -13.93 -30.08 19.92
N MET A 361 -14.85 -30.93 20.38
CA MET A 361 -16.17 -31.08 19.77
C MET A 361 -16.97 -29.77 19.82
N SER A 362 -16.93 -29.05 20.94
CA SER A 362 -17.56 -27.72 21.06
C SER A 362 -16.95 -26.75 20.07
N ALA A 363 -15.62 -26.74 19.91
CA ALA A 363 -14.95 -25.88 18.93
C ALA A 363 -15.37 -26.20 17.47
N ALA A 364 -15.55 -27.49 17.14
CA ALA A 364 -16.08 -27.88 15.84
C ALA A 364 -17.53 -27.44 15.62
N GLN A 365 -18.37 -27.51 16.67
CA GLN A 365 -19.76 -27.02 16.63
C GLN A 365 -19.82 -25.49 16.52
N ASP A 366 -18.98 -24.78 17.27
CA ASP A 366 -18.85 -23.32 17.18
C ASP A 366 -18.41 -22.87 15.78
N ALA A 367 -17.56 -23.66 15.10
CA ALA A 367 -17.18 -23.40 13.72
C ALA A 367 -18.35 -23.59 12.74
N MET A 368 -19.21 -24.61 12.95
CA MET A 368 -20.46 -24.78 12.19
C MET A 368 -21.45 -23.63 12.43
N ASP A 369 -21.62 -23.20 13.68
CA ASP A 369 -22.49 -22.08 14.04
C ASP A 369 -21.97 -20.75 13.47
N ASN A 370 -20.65 -20.64 13.27
CA ASN A 370 -20.02 -19.53 12.56
C ASN A 370 -20.08 -19.66 11.03
N GLU A 371 -20.72 -20.68 10.50
CA GLU A 371 -20.82 -20.96 9.06
C GLU A 371 -19.43 -21.09 8.40
N SER A 372 -18.48 -21.68 9.12
CA SER A 372 -17.13 -22.04 8.65
C SER A 372 -16.97 -23.57 8.60
N PRO A 373 -17.71 -24.28 7.72
CA PRO A 373 -17.72 -25.74 7.68
C PRO A 373 -16.34 -26.35 7.35
N GLY A 374 -15.50 -25.69 6.55
CA GLY A 374 -14.14 -26.18 6.27
C GLY A 374 -13.28 -26.32 7.53
N GLU A 375 -13.38 -25.36 8.47
CA GLU A 375 -12.68 -25.44 9.76
C GLU A 375 -13.29 -26.53 10.66
N ALA A 376 -14.62 -26.66 10.65
CA ALA A 376 -15.33 -27.68 11.43
C ALA A 376 -14.93 -29.10 11.03
N VAL A 377 -14.80 -29.38 9.73
CA VAL A 377 -14.33 -30.68 9.22
C VAL A 377 -12.96 -31.02 9.80
N ILE A 378 -11.98 -30.11 9.69
CA ILE A 378 -10.60 -30.37 10.11
C ILE A 378 -10.53 -30.71 11.61
N ILE A 379 -11.28 -29.99 12.43
CA ILE A 379 -11.32 -30.24 13.88
C ILE A 379 -12.00 -31.59 14.16
N ALA A 380 -13.16 -31.83 13.55
CA ALA A 380 -13.95 -33.03 13.81
C ALA A 380 -13.28 -34.32 13.32
N GLU A 381 -12.63 -34.31 12.15
CA GLU A 381 -11.92 -35.47 11.59
C GLU A 381 -10.71 -35.89 12.44
N ALA A 382 -10.09 -34.96 13.17
CA ALA A 382 -8.96 -35.27 14.04
C ALA A 382 -9.38 -36.00 15.34
N ILE A 383 -10.62 -35.80 15.80
CA ILE A 383 -11.11 -36.32 17.09
C ILE A 383 -11.02 -37.85 17.16
N PRO A 384 -11.56 -38.65 16.20
CA PRO A 384 -11.47 -40.11 16.29
C PRO A 384 -10.05 -40.64 16.47
N GLY A 385 -9.08 -40.08 15.74
CA GLY A 385 -7.67 -40.46 15.90
C GLY A 385 -7.10 -40.08 17.29
N HIS A 386 -7.51 -38.95 17.86
CA HIS A 386 -7.15 -38.61 19.24
C HIS A 386 -7.78 -39.54 20.27
N VAL A 387 -9.02 -39.98 20.06
CA VAL A 387 -9.69 -40.96 20.92
C VAL A 387 -8.96 -42.32 20.87
N GLU A 388 -8.58 -42.79 19.68
CA GLU A 388 -7.84 -44.04 19.51
C GLU A 388 -6.51 -44.02 20.29
N ASN A 389 -5.74 -42.93 20.14
CA ASN A 389 -4.48 -42.74 20.88
C ASN A 389 -4.68 -42.71 22.41
N LEU A 390 -5.78 -42.10 22.88
CA LEU A 390 -6.14 -42.11 24.30
C LEU A 390 -6.47 -43.53 24.78
N GLY A 391 -7.21 -44.29 23.98
CA GLY A 391 -7.53 -45.70 24.26
C GLY A 391 -6.28 -46.58 24.37
N GLU A 392 -5.31 -46.42 23.46
CA GLU A 392 -4.03 -47.11 23.53
C GLU A 392 -3.23 -46.72 24.79
N ALA A 393 -3.18 -45.43 25.12
CA ALA A 393 -2.50 -44.94 26.31
C ALA A 393 -3.15 -45.49 27.60
N MET A 394 -4.48 -45.56 27.64
CA MET A 394 -5.23 -46.13 28.75
C MET A 394 -4.99 -47.64 28.89
N SER A 395 -4.98 -48.38 27.78
CA SER A 395 -4.62 -49.81 27.76
C SER A 395 -3.20 -50.05 28.30
N ALA A 396 -2.24 -49.24 27.87
CA ALA A 396 -0.87 -49.29 28.40
C ALA A 396 -0.80 -48.95 29.90
N ALA A 397 -1.61 -47.99 30.36
CA ALA A 397 -1.71 -47.64 31.78
C ALA A 397 -2.28 -48.78 32.62
N ILE A 398 -3.36 -49.43 32.15
CA ILE A 398 -3.96 -50.62 32.79
C ILE A 398 -2.90 -51.71 32.97
N SER A 399 -2.17 -52.05 31.91
CA SER A 399 -1.10 -53.05 31.98
C SER A 399 -0.03 -52.67 33.00
N LYS A 400 0.36 -51.40 33.06
CA LYS A 400 1.41 -50.93 33.98
C LYS A 400 0.97 -50.90 35.43
N VAL A 401 -0.28 -50.52 35.71
CA VAL A 401 -0.85 -50.57 37.06
C VAL A 401 -0.95 -52.01 37.54
N GLU A 402 -1.30 -52.96 36.67
CA GLU A 402 -1.30 -54.38 37.03
C GLU A 402 0.12 -54.91 37.28
N ASP A 403 1.11 -54.56 36.45
CA ASP A 403 2.53 -54.88 36.69
C ASP A 403 2.99 -54.34 38.07
N ALA A 404 2.65 -53.09 38.39
CA ALA A 404 3.00 -52.46 39.66
C ALA A 404 2.33 -53.15 40.85
N LYS A 405 1.06 -53.55 40.71
CA LYS A 405 0.30 -54.28 41.71
C LYS A 405 0.87 -55.69 41.94
N GLU A 406 1.23 -56.40 40.88
CA GLU A 406 1.89 -57.70 40.98
C GLU A 406 3.24 -57.58 41.70
N MET A 407 4.08 -56.61 41.31
CA MET A 407 5.36 -56.35 41.96
C MET A 407 5.20 -56.01 43.45
N LEU A 408 4.24 -55.15 43.77
CA LEU A 408 3.91 -54.79 45.16
C LEU A 408 3.46 -56.01 45.97
N SER A 409 2.66 -56.91 45.39
CA SER A 409 2.19 -58.13 46.07
C SER A 409 3.30 -59.15 46.38
N ARG A 410 4.39 -59.13 45.61
CA ARG A 410 5.56 -60.01 45.79
C ARG A 410 6.60 -59.42 46.74
N THR A 411 6.37 -58.20 47.22
CA THR A 411 7.33 -57.46 48.03
C THR A 411 7.18 -57.84 49.50
N ASP A 412 7.97 -58.82 49.96
CA ASP A 412 7.98 -59.28 51.35
C ASP A 412 9.03 -58.54 52.22
N GLY A 413 8.59 -57.98 53.35
CA GLY A 413 9.45 -57.33 54.36
C GLY A 413 10.04 -55.98 53.92
N LEU A 414 9.21 -55.15 53.28
CA LEU A 414 9.41 -53.71 53.05
C LEU A 414 8.18 -52.95 53.57
N ASP A 415 8.36 -51.68 53.95
CA ASP A 415 7.26 -50.77 54.26
C ASP A 415 6.52 -50.38 52.97
N THR A 416 5.31 -50.89 52.79
CA THR A 416 4.49 -50.71 51.57
C THR A 416 3.45 -49.59 51.68
N THR A 417 3.40 -48.85 52.80
CA THR A 417 2.35 -47.86 53.07
C THR A 417 2.19 -46.81 51.97
N ILE A 418 3.30 -46.18 51.58
CA ILE A 418 3.35 -45.16 50.53
C ILE A 418 2.96 -45.74 49.17
N TRP A 419 3.46 -46.93 48.82
CA TRP A 419 3.18 -47.54 47.53
C TRP A 419 1.72 -47.97 47.38
N ASN A 420 1.07 -48.40 48.46
CA ASN A 420 -0.36 -48.68 48.47
C ASN A 420 -1.20 -47.41 48.24
N GLU A 421 -0.81 -46.28 48.85
CA GLU A 421 -1.46 -44.98 48.60
C GLU A 421 -1.25 -44.54 47.15
N MET A 422 -0.03 -44.65 46.62
CA MET A 422 0.26 -44.35 45.22
C MET A 422 -0.52 -45.26 44.25
N LEU A 423 -0.68 -46.55 44.58
CA LEU A 423 -1.46 -47.48 43.77
C LEU A 423 -2.95 -47.12 43.81
N SER A 424 -3.46 -46.72 44.98
CA SER A 424 -4.83 -46.20 45.11
C SER A 424 -5.02 -44.96 44.22
N ASN A 425 -4.09 -44.01 44.26
CA ASN A 425 -4.14 -42.82 43.41
C ASN A 425 -4.02 -43.16 41.92
N ALA A 426 -3.24 -44.19 41.55
CA ALA A 426 -3.14 -44.66 40.18
C ALA A 426 -4.46 -45.27 39.69
N THR A 427 -5.13 -46.08 40.52
CA THR A 427 -6.44 -46.65 40.20
C THR A 427 -7.53 -45.59 40.11
N GLN A 428 -7.52 -44.60 41.01
CA GLN A 428 -8.42 -43.44 40.91
C GLN A 428 -8.19 -42.65 39.62
N ALA A 429 -6.92 -42.40 39.25
CA ALA A 429 -6.60 -41.72 37.99
C ALA A 429 -7.07 -42.52 36.76
N MET A 430 -7.12 -43.85 36.84
CA MET A 430 -7.72 -44.68 35.78
C MET A 430 -9.24 -44.50 35.72
N ASP A 431 -9.93 -44.54 36.87
CA ASP A 431 -11.38 -44.34 36.95
C ASP A 431 -11.80 -42.94 36.47
N GLU A 432 -10.94 -41.94 36.70
CA GLU A 432 -11.10 -40.57 36.21
C GLU A 432 -10.70 -40.37 34.73
N GLY A 433 -10.32 -41.45 34.02
CA GLY A 433 -9.94 -41.38 32.61
C GLY A 433 -8.68 -40.55 32.39
N ASN A 434 -7.65 -40.75 33.21
CA ASN A 434 -6.32 -40.16 33.07
C ASN A 434 -5.25 -41.25 33.03
N GLY A 435 -5.16 -41.93 31.88
CA GLY A 435 -4.21 -43.02 31.67
C GLY A 435 -2.74 -42.59 31.80
N SER A 436 -2.41 -41.35 31.41
CA SER A 436 -1.02 -40.86 31.52
C SER A 436 -0.57 -40.73 32.99
N MET A 437 -1.41 -40.17 33.86
CA MET A 437 -1.10 -40.04 35.28
C MET A 437 -1.03 -41.41 35.95
N ALA A 438 -2.00 -42.29 35.66
CA ALA A 438 -2.02 -43.65 36.19
C ALA A 438 -0.75 -44.43 35.85
N ARG A 439 -0.31 -44.36 34.58
CA ARG A 439 0.94 -44.98 34.14
C ARG A 439 2.17 -44.38 34.83
N GLY A 440 2.25 -43.06 34.96
CA GLY A 440 3.36 -42.39 35.62
C GLY A 440 3.51 -42.80 37.09
N LEU A 441 2.39 -42.92 37.80
CA LEU A 441 2.38 -43.43 39.18
C LEU A 441 2.82 -44.90 39.24
N ALA A 442 2.33 -45.75 38.34
CA ALA A 442 2.72 -47.16 38.27
C ALA A 442 4.22 -47.36 37.97
N ASP A 443 4.77 -46.64 37.00
CA ASP A 443 6.20 -46.67 36.67
C ASP A 443 7.05 -46.18 37.86
N SER A 444 6.57 -45.18 38.61
CA SER A 444 7.23 -44.72 39.84
C SER A 444 7.24 -45.78 40.93
N ILE A 445 6.12 -46.48 41.16
CA ILE A 445 6.02 -47.58 42.12
C ILE A 445 7.02 -48.68 41.76
N ILE A 446 7.03 -49.14 40.50
CA ILE A 446 7.95 -50.18 40.01
C ILE A 446 9.41 -49.78 40.25
N ARG A 447 9.76 -48.53 39.92
CA ARG A 447 11.12 -48.01 40.10
C ARG A 447 11.52 -47.95 41.58
N GLU A 448 10.63 -47.47 42.45
CA GLU A 448 10.91 -47.37 43.88
C GLU A 448 11.04 -48.73 44.56
N ILE A 449 10.20 -49.70 44.19
CA ILE A 449 10.32 -51.08 44.69
C ILE A 449 11.67 -51.66 44.27
N THR A 450 12.00 -51.58 42.97
CA THR A 450 13.27 -52.12 42.44
C THR A 450 14.48 -51.49 43.15
N ALA A 451 14.51 -50.16 43.30
CA ALA A 451 15.60 -49.47 43.99
C ALA A 451 15.70 -49.87 45.48
N THR A 452 14.57 -50.14 46.13
CA THR A 452 14.55 -50.55 47.54
C THR A 452 14.97 -52.01 47.71
N GLU A 453 14.61 -52.90 46.79
CA GLU A 453 15.08 -54.29 46.74
C GLU A 453 16.59 -54.37 46.49
N GLU A 454 17.11 -53.59 45.55
CA GLU A 454 18.55 -53.46 45.31
C GLU A 454 19.26 -52.98 46.58
N ALA A 455 18.74 -51.93 47.22
CA ALA A 455 19.29 -51.39 48.46
C ALA A 455 19.28 -52.44 49.59
N LYS A 456 18.18 -53.19 49.74
CA LYS A 456 18.07 -54.31 50.70
C LYS A 456 19.14 -55.37 50.43
N SER A 457 19.34 -55.78 49.18
CA SER A 457 20.32 -56.79 48.81
C SER A 457 21.76 -56.34 49.08
N SER A 458 22.11 -55.10 48.73
CA SER A 458 23.42 -54.51 48.97
C SER A 458 23.69 -54.31 50.46
N MET A 459 22.68 -53.83 51.19
CA MET A 459 22.77 -53.66 52.64
C MET A 459 22.98 -54.99 53.35
N GLN A 460 22.25 -56.04 52.96
CA GLN A 460 22.44 -57.39 53.49
C GLN A 460 23.85 -57.92 53.20
N ARG A 461 24.44 -57.64 52.03
CA ARG A 461 25.84 -57.99 51.73
C ARG A 461 26.81 -57.23 52.65
N ALA A 462 26.61 -55.93 52.84
CA ALA A 462 27.44 -55.12 53.75
C ALA A 462 27.37 -55.63 55.20
N LEU A 463 26.17 -55.98 55.68
CA LEU A 463 25.98 -56.54 57.04
C LEU A 463 26.70 -57.87 57.27
N ARG A 464 26.90 -58.69 56.22
CA ARG A 464 27.70 -59.93 56.36
C ARG A 464 29.16 -59.62 56.70
N GLN A 465 29.67 -58.48 56.25
CA GLN A 465 31.04 -58.01 56.51
C GLN A 465 31.17 -57.21 57.81
N ARG A 466 30.09 -57.06 58.59
CA ARG A 466 30.07 -56.26 59.83
C ARG A 466 31.18 -56.62 60.82
N LYS A 467 31.52 -57.91 60.97
CA LYS A 467 32.62 -58.32 61.86
C LYS A 467 33.98 -57.82 61.36
N SER A 468 34.17 -57.78 60.05
CA SER A 468 35.38 -57.22 59.43
C SER A 468 35.42 -55.72 59.59
N LEU A 469 34.28 -55.04 59.46
CA LEU A 469 34.16 -53.60 59.68
C LEU A 469 34.55 -53.24 61.12
N ARG A 470 33.98 -53.92 62.13
CA ARG A 470 34.32 -53.68 63.54
C ARG A 470 35.80 -53.81 63.87
N LYS A 471 36.51 -54.75 63.24
CA LYS A 471 37.95 -54.90 63.43
C LYS A 471 38.76 -53.68 62.97
N ARG A 472 38.23 -52.84 62.07
CA ARG A 472 38.94 -51.68 61.53
C ARG A 472 39.10 -50.55 62.54
N TRP A 473 38.18 -50.44 63.50
CA TRP A 473 38.21 -49.39 64.54
C TRP A 473 38.42 -49.94 65.94
N GLU A 474 38.71 -51.24 66.09
CA GLU A 474 39.02 -51.87 67.37
C GLU A 474 40.29 -51.26 67.98
N GLY A 475 40.17 -50.66 69.17
CA GLY A 475 41.28 -49.95 69.82
C GLY A 475 41.52 -48.53 69.31
N HIS A 476 40.65 -47.99 68.46
CA HIS A 476 40.69 -46.60 68.00
C HIS A 476 40.10 -45.66 69.07
N ILE A 477 40.60 -44.43 69.18
CA ILE A 477 40.12 -43.44 70.18
C ILE A 477 38.62 -43.07 70.04
N GLN A 478 38.05 -43.26 68.83
CA GLN A 478 36.64 -43.01 68.49
C GLN A 478 35.81 -44.30 68.33
N GLU A 479 36.26 -45.43 68.91
CA GLU A 479 35.57 -46.72 68.79
C GLU A 479 34.06 -46.65 69.14
N ASP A 480 33.71 -45.91 70.19
CA ASP A 480 32.31 -45.75 70.63
C ASP A 480 31.44 -45.00 69.59
N GLU A 481 32.00 -44.00 68.91
CA GLU A 481 31.31 -43.20 67.88
C GLU A 481 31.02 -44.06 66.64
N TRP A 482 31.99 -44.88 66.22
CA TRP A 482 31.81 -45.82 65.10
C TRP A 482 30.79 -46.91 65.41
N GLU A 483 30.78 -47.42 66.63
CA GLU A 483 29.79 -48.40 67.06
C GLU A 483 28.39 -47.78 67.16
N GLU A 484 28.25 -46.54 67.63
CA GLU A 484 26.95 -45.82 67.65
C GLU A 484 26.37 -45.66 66.23
N ARG A 485 27.18 -45.21 65.27
CA ARG A 485 26.77 -45.09 63.86
C ARG A 485 26.35 -46.44 63.27
N LEU A 486 27.08 -47.51 63.58
CA LEU A 486 26.71 -48.87 63.16
C LEU A 486 25.40 -49.34 63.81
N GLN A 487 25.15 -49.03 65.08
CA GLN A 487 23.89 -49.36 65.76
C GLN A 487 22.70 -48.61 65.17
N GLU A 488 22.88 -47.35 64.78
CA GLU A 488 21.85 -46.58 64.08
C GLU A 488 21.49 -47.22 62.75
N ILE A 489 22.49 -47.63 61.97
CA ILE A 489 22.29 -48.36 60.70
C ILE A 489 21.54 -49.68 60.92
N LEU A 490 21.89 -50.43 61.97
CA LEU A 490 21.19 -51.67 62.33
C LEU A 490 19.74 -51.41 62.75
N LYS A 491 19.46 -50.29 63.43
CA LYS A 491 18.11 -49.86 63.80
C LYS A 491 17.28 -49.51 62.56
N ASP A 492 17.86 -48.77 61.61
CA ASP A 492 17.18 -48.43 60.35
C ASP A 492 16.91 -49.68 59.50
N THR A 493 17.84 -50.64 59.49
CA THR A 493 17.65 -51.96 58.86
C THR A 493 16.49 -52.73 59.50
N LYS A 494 16.38 -52.73 60.83
CA LYS A 494 15.27 -53.39 61.56
C LYS A 494 13.92 -52.74 61.32
N ASN A 495 13.91 -51.43 61.07
CA ASN A 495 12.72 -50.68 60.70
C ASN A 495 12.43 -50.73 59.19
N GLU A 496 13.09 -51.63 58.45
CA GLU A 496 12.91 -51.85 57.01
C GLU A 496 13.23 -50.61 56.13
N LYS A 497 13.98 -49.65 56.67
CA LYS A 497 14.42 -48.44 55.96
C LYS A 497 15.71 -48.71 55.18
N TRP A 498 15.66 -49.64 54.24
CA TRP A 498 16.83 -50.20 53.55
C TRP A 498 17.65 -49.16 52.79
N ARG A 499 17.01 -48.18 52.13
CA ARG A 499 17.71 -47.12 51.38
C ARG A 499 18.52 -46.21 52.29
N VAL A 500 17.92 -45.75 53.39
CA VAL A 500 18.59 -44.90 54.39
C VAL A 500 19.71 -45.67 55.09
N ALA A 501 19.48 -46.94 55.42
CA ALA A 501 20.51 -47.79 56.03
C ALA A 501 21.71 -48.01 55.10
N LEU A 502 21.47 -48.22 53.80
CA LEU A 502 22.55 -48.40 52.83
C LEU A 502 23.38 -47.12 52.65
N GLU A 503 22.74 -45.97 52.49
CA GLU A 503 23.43 -44.68 52.37
C GLU A 503 24.31 -44.43 53.60
N LYS A 504 23.77 -44.62 54.81
CA LYS A 504 24.56 -44.51 56.05
C LYS A 504 25.70 -45.52 56.10
N MET A 505 25.50 -46.75 55.65
CA MET A 505 26.56 -47.77 55.59
C MET A 505 27.66 -47.39 54.59
N GLU A 506 27.32 -46.85 53.42
CA GLU A 506 28.30 -46.38 52.43
C GLU A 506 29.13 -45.22 53.00
N THR A 507 28.49 -44.25 53.67
CA THR A 507 29.21 -43.16 54.35
C THR A 507 30.12 -43.68 55.46
N LEU A 508 29.64 -44.62 56.29
CA LEU A 508 30.44 -45.27 57.32
C LEU A 508 31.69 -45.93 56.74
N THR A 509 31.54 -46.69 55.65
CA THR A 509 32.68 -47.33 54.98
C THR A 509 33.66 -46.34 54.37
N SER A 510 33.15 -45.29 53.73
CA SER A 510 33.96 -44.24 53.11
C SER A 510 34.78 -43.48 54.17
N ASP A 511 34.17 -43.10 55.29
CA ASP A 511 34.88 -42.38 56.36
C ASP A 511 35.97 -43.27 56.99
N LEU A 512 35.70 -44.57 57.16
CA LEU A 512 36.68 -45.54 57.66
C LEU A 512 37.83 -45.78 56.69
N ASP A 513 37.58 -45.75 55.37
CA ASP A 513 38.62 -45.83 54.35
C ASP A 513 39.55 -44.61 54.42
N ALA A 514 38.98 -43.41 54.58
CA ALA A 514 39.76 -42.17 54.72
C ALA A 514 40.65 -42.17 55.97
N ILE A 515 40.13 -42.62 57.12
CA ILE A 515 40.91 -42.67 58.36
C ILE A 515 42.01 -43.73 58.28
N ASN A 516 41.73 -44.89 57.71
CA ASN A 516 42.77 -45.92 57.54
C ASN A 516 43.89 -45.45 56.61
N ALA A 517 43.57 -44.77 55.51
CA ALA A 517 44.59 -44.17 54.64
C ALA A 517 45.43 -43.13 55.40
N ALA A 518 44.79 -42.25 56.17
CA ALA A 518 45.51 -41.26 56.99
C ALA A 518 46.40 -41.92 58.06
N LYS A 519 45.98 -43.07 58.62
CA LYS A 519 46.78 -43.84 59.57
C LYS A 519 47.98 -44.50 58.89
N GLU A 520 47.81 -45.08 57.70
CA GLU A 520 48.90 -45.65 56.90
C GLU A 520 49.92 -44.56 56.54
N ASP A 521 49.48 -43.38 56.08
CA ASP A 521 50.34 -42.24 55.80
C ASP A 521 51.14 -41.79 57.04
N ALA A 522 50.47 -41.71 58.21
CA ALA A 522 51.12 -41.35 59.47
C ALA A 522 52.10 -42.41 59.96
N GLU A 523 51.84 -43.70 59.69
CA GLU A 523 52.76 -44.80 59.98
C GLU A 523 54.02 -44.72 59.12
N GLU A 524 53.90 -44.41 57.83
CA GLU A 524 55.05 -44.16 56.96
C GLU A 524 55.90 -42.99 57.46
N LEU A 525 55.27 -41.89 57.88
CA LEU A 525 55.95 -40.73 58.45
C LEU A 525 56.65 -41.05 59.77
N LEU A 526 56.00 -41.79 60.67
CA LEU A 526 56.62 -42.24 61.92
C LEU A 526 57.84 -43.11 61.63
N ASN A 527 57.73 -44.08 60.73
CA ASN A 527 58.85 -44.93 60.32
C ASN A 527 60.01 -44.11 59.74
N PHE A 528 59.72 -43.08 58.95
CA PHE A 528 60.72 -42.17 58.42
C PHE A 528 61.45 -41.40 59.53
N ILE A 529 60.71 -40.76 60.45
CA ILE A 529 61.29 -40.00 61.56
C ILE A 529 62.07 -40.90 62.51
N GLU A 530 61.60 -42.12 62.79
CA GLU A 530 62.33 -43.08 63.63
C GLU A 530 63.69 -43.47 63.03
N ASN A 531 63.74 -43.65 61.70
CA ASN A 531 64.98 -43.91 60.99
C ASN A 531 65.92 -42.70 60.99
N GLU A 532 65.41 -41.50 60.70
CA GLU A 532 66.21 -40.27 60.79
C GLU A 532 66.71 -39.98 62.20
N TRP A 533 65.90 -40.29 63.22
CA TRP A 533 66.26 -40.11 64.61
C TRP A 533 67.41 -41.04 64.99
N LYS A 534 67.36 -42.29 64.53
CA LYS A 534 68.45 -43.27 64.73
C LYS A 534 69.78 -42.74 64.16
N ASP A 535 69.76 -42.17 62.97
CA ASP A 535 70.95 -41.57 62.35
C ASP A 535 71.44 -40.33 63.09
N THR A 536 70.51 -39.44 63.48
CA THR A 536 70.82 -38.23 64.24
C THR A 536 71.41 -38.57 65.61
N ARG A 537 70.85 -39.59 66.28
CA ARG A 537 71.33 -40.11 67.56
C ARG A 537 72.77 -40.63 67.45
N ASN A 538 73.09 -41.38 66.40
CA ASN A 538 74.44 -41.88 66.16
C ASN A 538 75.46 -40.73 65.98
N LYS A 539 75.09 -39.68 65.24
CA LYS A 539 75.93 -38.49 65.03
C LYS A 539 76.12 -37.69 66.33
N LEU A 540 75.06 -37.48 67.10
CA LEU A 540 75.12 -36.80 68.40
C LEU A 540 76.06 -37.52 69.39
N GLU A 541 76.03 -38.86 69.41
CA GLU A 541 76.94 -39.67 70.24
C GLU A 541 78.40 -39.49 69.79
N SER A 542 78.66 -39.44 68.49
CA SER A 542 80.02 -39.18 67.96
C SER A 542 80.54 -37.77 68.26
N SER A 543 79.64 -36.78 68.38
CA SER A 543 79.98 -35.38 68.69
C SER A 543 79.98 -35.05 70.18
N GLY A 544 79.82 -36.05 71.07
CA GLY A 544 79.93 -35.89 72.51
C GLY A 544 78.65 -35.43 73.23
N VAL A 545 77.49 -35.39 72.57
CA VAL A 545 76.19 -35.06 73.19
C VAL A 545 75.58 -36.32 73.81
N GLY A 546 75.70 -36.46 75.13
CA GLY A 546 75.30 -37.65 75.87
C GLY A 546 73.80 -37.81 76.14
N LEU A 547 73.42 -38.97 76.70
CA LEU A 547 72.04 -39.40 77.01
C LEU A 547 71.26 -38.52 78.01
N ARG A 548 71.93 -37.58 78.68
CA ARG A 548 71.31 -36.64 79.65
C ARG A 548 70.99 -35.27 79.04
N ASP A 549 71.21 -35.08 77.74
CA ASP A 549 70.78 -33.86 77.04
C ASP A 549 69.25 -33.76 77.02
N LYS A 550 68.72 -32.59 77.39
CA LYS A 550 67.28 -32.34 77.54
C LYS A 550 66.54 -32.41 76.19
N ASP A 551 67.15 -31.92 75.12
CA ASP A 551 66.53 -31.90 73.79
C ASP A 551 66.49 -33.32 73.20
N ARG A 552 67.53 -34.13 73.46
CA ARG A 552 67.55 -35.56 73.10
C ARG A 552 66.44 -36.36 73.80
N GLN A 553 66.28 -36.20 75.11
CA GLN A 553 65.22 -36.88 75.87
C GLN A 553 63.82 -36.41 75.45
N ALA A 554 63.67 -35.11 75.17
CA ALA A 554 62.41 -34.57 74.65
C ALA A 554 62.07 -35.17 73.28
N CYS A 555 63.05 -35.32 72.38
CA CYS A 555 62.85 -35.93 71.07
C CYS A 555 62.44 -37.41 71.18
N GLU A 556 63.14 -38.21 72.00
CA GLU A 556 62.77 -39.61 72.25
C GLU A 556 61.37 -39.73 72.88
N SER A 557 61.00 -38.78 73.76
CA SER A 557 59.68 -38.73 74.34
C SER A 557 58.60 -38.42 73.30
N GLU A 558 58.81 -37.45 72.41
CA GLU A 558 57.84 -37.09 71.38
C GLU A 558 57.67 -38.18 70.31
N ILE A 559 58.75 -38.86 69.90
CA ILE A 559 58.65 -40.02 69.00
C ILE A 559 57.87 -41.16 69.68
N SER A 560 58.11 -41.41 70.96
CA SER A 560 57.35 -42.42 71.73
C SER A 560 55.88 -42.04 71.86
N LYS A 561 55.56 -40.75 72.05
CA LYS A 561 54.17 -40.26 72.06
C LYS A 561 53.52 -40.41 70.69
N ALA A 562 54.23 -40.11 69.61
CA ALA A 562 53.74 -40.31 68.24
C ALA A 562 53.41 -41.78 67.97
N ARG A 563 54.26 -42.71 68.43
CA ARG A 563 54.01 -44.15 68.33
C ARG A 563 52.77 -44.59 69.11
N ILE A 564 52.64 -44.16 70.37
CA ILE A 564 51.46 -44.49 71.20
C ILE A 564 50.18 -43.91 70.59
N ALA A 565 50.24 -42.67 70.08
CA ALA A 565 49.11 -42.02 69.43
C ALA A 565 48.68 -42.78 68.17
N LEU A 566 49.64 -43.22 67.33
CA LEU A 566 49.38 -44.04 66.14
C LEU A 566 48.76 -45.40 66.48
N GLU A 567 49.26 -46.08 67.52
CA GLU A 567 48.71 -47.35 68.01
C GLU A 567 47.26 -47.20 68.46
N SER A 568 46.92 -46.08 69.11
CA SER A 568 45.53 -45.74 69.51
C SER A 568 44.66 -45.15 68.38
N GLY A 569 45.19 -45.01 67.17
CA GLY A 569 44.49 -44.44 66.01
C GLY A 569 44.31 -42.91 66.04
N ASP A 570 44.90 -42.19 66.99
CA ASP A 570 44.87 -40.73 67.03
C ASP A 570 45.93 -40.15 66.08
N VAL A 571 45.59 -40.11 64.79
CA VAL A 571 46.44 -39.60 63.71
C VAL A 571 46.83 -38.14 63.94
N ASP A 572 45.91 -37.31 64.42
CA ASP A 572 46.15 -35.89 64.67
C ASP A 572 47.20 -35.65 65.76
N SER A 573 47.09 -36.37 66.88
CA SER A 573 48.09 -36.30 67.94
C SER A 573 49.42 -36.92 67.49
N CYS A 574 49.38 -37.99 66.68
CA CYS A 574 50.58 -38.59 66.08
C CYS A 574 51.33 -37.55 65.24
N LEU A 575 50.68 -36.93 64.25
CA LEU A 575 51.29 -35.94 63.37
C LEU A 575 51.83 -34.72 64.13
N LYS A 576 51.13 -34.26 65.19
CA LYS A 576 51.62 -33.17 66.05
C LYS A 576 52.89 -33.54 66.80
N SER A 577 52.97 -34.76 67.34
CA SER A 577 54.18 -35.24 68.02
C SER A 577 55.33 -35.53 67.03
N LEU A 578 55.02 -36.00 65.82
CA LEU A 578 55.99 -36.15 64.73
C LEU A 578 56.59 -34.79 64.33
N GLY A 579 55.77 -33.76 64.10
CA GLY A 579 56.26 -32.41 63.79
C GLY A 579 57.16 -31.83 64.89
N LYS A 580 56.78 -32.02 66.17
CA LYS A 580 57.63 -31.59 67.30
C LYS A 580 58.94 -32.37 67.38
N SER A 581 58.92 -33.67 67.07
CA SER A 581 60.13 -34.47 67.05
C SER A 581 61.08 -34.02 65.95
N ASP A 582 60.58 -33.69 64.75
CA ASP A 582 61.38 -33.16 63.65
C ASP A 582 62.02 -31.80 64.00
N GLU A 583 61.26 -30.87 64.59
CA GLU A 583 61.80 -29.59 65.07
C GLU A 583 62.93 -29.76 66.09
N LEU A 584 62.79 -30.72 67.01
CA LEU A 584 63.81 -31.06 67.99
C LEU A 584 65.03 -31.72 67.34
N MET A 585 64.81 -32.58 66.34
CA MET A 585 65.87 -33.21 65.55
C MET A 585 66.67 -32.19 64.78
N GLU A 586 66.04 -31.23 64.11
CA GLU A 586 66.71 -30.13 63.41
C GLU A 586 67.50 -29.25 64.36
N ARG A 587 66.96 -28.94 65.56
CA ARG A 587 67.72 -28.21 66.59
C ARG A 587 68.95 -28.99 67.05
N LEU A 588 68.85 -30.30 67.20
CA LEU A 588 69.96 -31.17 67.58
C LEU A 588 71.00 -31.31 66.45
N LYS A 589 70.55 -31.43 65.18
CA LYS A 589 71.41 -31.47 63.99
C LYS A 589 72.32 -30.24 63.88
N ARG A 590 71.85 -29.06 64.29
CA ARG A 590 72.65 -27.81 64.30
C ARG A 590 73.77 -27.76 65.35
N ARG A 591 73.84 -28.72 66.27
CA ARG A 591 74.81 -28.72 67.38
C ARG A 591 76.08 -29.53 67.10
N PHE A 592 76.16 -30.20 65.95
CA PHE A 592 77.33 -30.95 65.53
C PHE A 592 77.76 -30.62 64.10
#